data_AF-A0A428MRH0-F1
#
_entry.id   AF-A0A428MRH0-F1
#
_cell.length_a   1.000
_cell.length_b   1.000
_cell.length_c   1.000
_cell.angle_alpha   90.00
_cell.angle_beta   90.00
_cell.angle_gamma   90.00
#
_symmetry.space_group_name_H-M   'P 1'
#
loop_
_entity.id
_entity.type
_entity.pdbx_description
1 polymer ?
#
loop_
_entity_poly.entity_id
_entity_poly.type
_entity_poly.pdbx_seq_one_letter_code
_entity_poly.pdbx_strand_id
1 'polypeptide(L)' 'DESEIRIMIERFLRKEGFSRIYTAADCVSALSICRTNKPDIAILDIMLPDGDGFSLLSSIKQISDTPVLFL' A
#
# COMPACT_ATOMS: atom_id res chain seq x y z
N ASP A 1 -5.01 -1.09 -7.88
CA ASP A 1 -5.21 -1.62 -9.26
C ASP A 1 -5.20 -0.50 -10.32
N GLU A 2 -5.87 0.64 -10.07
CA GLU A 2 -5.90 1.82 -10.94
C GLU A 2 -4.58 2.60 -10.92
N SER A 3 -3.93 2.73 -12.08
CA SER A 3 -2.63 3.41 -12.19
C SER A 3 -2.72 4.92 -12.00
N GLU A 4 -3.79 5.57 -12.46
CA GLU A 4 -3.93 7.02 -12.38
C GLU A 4 -4.07 7.50 -10.93
N ILE A 5 -4.89 6.82 -10.14
CA ILE A 5 -5.06 7.11 -8.70
C ILE A 5 -3.73 6.93 -7.96
N ARG A 6 -3.02 5.82 -8.20
CA ARG A 6 -1.71 5.59 -7.56
C ARG A 6 -0.70 6.68 -7.89
N ILE A 7 -0.62 7.10 -9.16
CA ILE A 7 0.28 8.17 -9.60
C ILE A 7 -0.12 9.51 -8.96
N MET A 8 -1.41 9.81 -8.88
CA MET A 8 -1.92 11.02 -8.25
C MET A 8 -1.53 11.08 -6.76
N ILE A 9 -1.78 10.00 -6.02
CA ILE A 9 -1.46 9.89 -4.60
C ILE A 9 0.05 9.99 -4.38
N GLU A 10 0.85 9.27 -5.17
CA GLU A 10 2.31 9.34 -5.07
C GLU A 10 2.81 10.78 -5.26
N ARG A 11 2.34 11.47 -6.30
CA ARG A 11 2.71 12.87 -6.57
C ARG A 11 2.32 13.79 -5.42
N PHE A 12 1.13 13.60 -4.86
CA PHE A 12 0.66 14.36 -3.70
C PHE A 12 1.57 14.14 -2.48
N LEU A 13 1.83 12.88 -2.12
CA LEU A 13 2.72 12.56 -1.00
C LEU A 13 4.13 13.12 -1.19
N ARG A 14 4.69 13.02 -2.39
CA ARG A 14 6.02 13.62 -2.69
C ARG A 14 6.01 15.13 -2.48
N LYS A 15 4.94 15.82 -2.90
CA LYS A 15 4.79 17.27 -2.73
C LYS A 15 4.72 17.68 -1.26
N GLU A 16 4.06 16.87 -0.42
CA GLU A 16 3.96 17.08 1.03
C GLU A 16 5.25 16.69 1.79
N GLY A 17 6.32 16.28 1.08
CA GLY A 17 7.64 16.03 1.66
C GLY A 17 7.92 14.57 2.03
N PHE A 18 7.03 13.63 1.69
CA PHE A 18 7.31 12.21 1.89
C PHE A 18 8.34 11.71 0.85
N SER A 19 9.37 11.01 1.31
CA SER A 19 10.52 10.62 0.48
C SER A 19 10.58 9.13 0.14
N ARG A 20 10.18 8.25 1.08
CA ARG A 20 10.19 6.78 0.93
C ARG A 20 8.83 6.23 0.54
N ILE A 21 8.38 6.55 -0.66
CA ILE A 21 7.09 6.11 -1.19
C ILE A 21 7.29 4.87 -2.06
N TYR A 22 6.51 3.83 -1.78
CA TYR A 22 6.50 2.57 -2.51
C TYR A 22 5.08 2.30 -3.01
N THR A 23 4.95 1.86 -4.26
CA THR A 23 3.65 1.58 -4.88
C THR A 23 3.52 0.09 -5.18
N ALA A 24 2.34 -0.46 -4.93
CA ALA A 24 1.95 -1.82 -5.32
C ALA A 24 0.69 -1.77 -6.19
N ALA A 25 0.58 -2.66 -7.17
CA ALA A 25 -0.62 -2.77 -8.02
C ALA A 25 -1.54 -3.93 -7.61
N ASP A 26 -1.02 -4.83 -6.77
CA ASP A 26 -1.58 -6.14 -6.42
C ASP A 26 -1.14 -6.54 -5.00
N CYS A 27 -1.80 -7.54 -4.43
CA CYS A 27 -1.57 -8.02 -3.07
C CYS A 27 -0.17 -8.59 -2.88
N VAL A 28 0.32 -9.34 -3.87
CA VAL A 28 1.63 -10.01 -3.80
C VAL A 28 2.77 -8.99 -3.68
N SER A 29 2.77 -7.97 -4.55
CA SER A 29 3.76 -6.88 -4.53
C SER A 29 3.64 -6.04 -3.26
N ALA A 30 2.42 -5.76 -2.79
CA ALA A 30 2.18 -5.04 -1.53
C ALA A 30 2.80 -5.77 -0.33
N LEU A 31 2.60 -7.09 -0.22
CA LEU A 31 3.20 -7.89 0.86
C LEU A 31 4.73 -7.91 0.79
N SER A 32 5.29 -8.05 -0.41
CA SER A 32 6.75 -8.02 -0.62
C SER A 32 7.36 -6.69 -0.17
N ILE A 33 6.70 -5.58 -0.51
CA ILE A 33 7.11 -4.23 -0.09
C ILE A 33 7.01 -4.10 1.43
N CYS A 34 5.92 -4.55 2.06
CA CYS A 34 5.74 -4.48 3.50
C CYS A 34 6.82 -5.25 4.27
N ARG A 35 7.20 -6.44 3.79
CA ARG A 35 8.26 -7.26 4.40
C ARG A 35 9.63 -6.61 4.30
N THR A 36 9.96 -6.05 3.15
CA THR A 36 11.31 -5.55 2.85
C THR A 36 11.52 -4.13 3.36
N ASN A 37 10.56 -3.24 3.11
CA ASN A 37 10.74 -1.80 3.33
C ASN A 37 10.17 -1.30 4.66
N LYS A 38 9.26 -2.07 5.28
CA LYS A 38 8.60 -1.76 6.56
C LYS A 38 8.07 -0.32 6.61
N PRO A 39 7.06 0.02 5.79
CA PRO A 39 6.53 1.38 5.72
C PRO A 39 5.83 1.78 7.02
N ASP A 40 5.88 3.07 7.33
CA ASP A 40 5.24 3.66 8.52
C ASP A 40 3.72 3.76 8.38
N ILE A 41 3.18 3.77 7.15
CA ILE A 41 1.76 3.78 6.84
C ILE A 41 1.53 3.15 5.46
N ALA A 42 0.39 2.47 5.28
CA ALA A 42 -0.08 2.00 3.98
C ALA A 42 -1.42 2.64 3.61
N ILE A 43 -1.54 3.07 2.36
CA ILE A 43 -2.82 3.45 1.75
C ILE A 43 -3.25 2.25 0.90
N LEU A 44 -4.42 1.70 1.20
CA LEU A 44 -4.85 0.41 0.67
C LEU A 44 -6.24 0.49 0.04
N ASP A 45 -6.38 -0.08 -1.15
CA ASP A 45 -7.67 -0.29 -1.80
C ASP A 45 -8.31 -1.59 -1.31
N ILE A 46 -9.64 -1.66 -1.28
CA ILE A 46 -10.40 -2.87 -0.98
C ILE A 46 -10.39 -3.82 -2.18
N MET A 47 -10.54 -3.29 -3.40
CA MET A 47 -10.62 -4.13 -4.60
C MET A 47 -9.25 -4.17 -5.30
N LEU A 48 -8.66 -5.36 -5.36
CA LEU A 48 -7.38 -5.59 -6.03
C LEU A 48 -7.53 -6.69 -7.10
N PRO A 49 -6.68 -6.70 -8.14
CA PRO A 49 -6.84 -7.62 -9.27
C PRO A 49 -6.61 -9.09 -8.87
N ASP A 50 -5.87 -9.32 -7.80
CA ASP A 50 -5.45 -10.63 -7.30
C ASP A 50 -6.03 -10.97 -5.91
N GLY A 51 -6.95 -10.15 -5.38
CA GLY A 51 -7.53 -10.41 -4.08
C GLY A 51 -8.31 -9.25 -3.47
N ASP A 52 -8.52 -9.35 -2.16
CA ASP A 52 -9.30 -8.41 -1.36
C ASP A 52 -8.41 -7.71 -0.32
N GLY A 53 -8.61 -6.40 -0.16
CA GLY A 53 -7.84 -5.53 0.72
C GLY A 53 -7.95 -5.90 2.20
N PHE A 54 -9.07 -6.48 2.66
CA PHE A 54 -9.18 -6.94 4.05
C PHE A 54 -8.33 -8.18 4.32
N SER A 55 -8.28 -9.10 3.36
CA SER A 55 -7.41 -10.28 3.41
C SER A 55 -5.94 -9.88 3.37
N LEU A 56 -5.59 -8.89 2.56
CA LEU A 56 -4.25 -8.29 2.53
C LEU A 56 -3.90 -7.60 3.86
N LEU A 57 -4.80 -6.80 4.42
CA LEU A 57 -4.61 -6.17 5.74
C LEU A 57 -4.31 -7.23 6.81
N SER A 58 -5.09 -8.31 6.83
CA SER A 58 -4.88 -9.42 7.77
C SER A 58 -3.47 -10.01 7.64
N SER A 59 -2.99 -10.16 6.41
CA SER A 59 -1.64 -10.65 6.11
C SER A 59 -0.54 -9.65 6.51
N ILE A 60 -0.76 -8.34 6.30
CA ILE A 60 0.15 -7.29 6.74
C ILE A 60 0.26 -7.28 8.27
N LYS A 61 -0.86 -7.41 8.99
CA LYS A 61 -0.87 -7.43 10.46
C LYS A 61 -0.17 -8.63 11.09
N GLN A 62 0.02 -9.72 10.34
CA GLN A 62 0.84 -10.85 10.81
C GLN A 62 2.34 -10.57 10.75
N ILE A 63 2.79 -9.60 9.93
CA ILE A 63 4.21 -9.32 9.70
C ILE A 63 4.66 -7.93 10.16
N SER A 64 3.73 -7.01 10.39
CA SER A 64 4.00 -5.62 10.75
C SER A 64 2.78 -4.97 11.42
N ASP A 65 3.01 -4.04 12.33
CA ASP A 65 1.97 -3.21 12.94
C ASP A 65 1.57 -2.01 12.08
N THR A 66 2.11 -1.88 10.86
CA THR A 66 1.87 -0.77 9.93
C THR A 66 0.39 -0.35 9.91
N PRO A 67 0.05 0.90 10.27
CA PRO A 67 -1.31 1.43 10.17
C PRO A 67 -1.75 1.50 8.71
N VAL A 68 -3.05 1.29 8.48
CA VAL A 68 -3.64 1.23 7.14
C VAL A 68 -4.79 2.23 7.03
N LEU A 69 -4.76 3.03 5.97
CA LEU A 69 -5.84 3.90 5.54
C LEU A 69 -6.49 3.29 4.30
N PHE A 70 -7.79 3.00 4.36
CA PHE A 70 -8.55 2.52 3.21
C PHE A 70 -8.97 3.68 2.30
N LEU A 71 -8.93 3.42 0.99
CA LEU A 71 -9.59 4.24 -0.05
C LEU A 71 -10.97 3.70 -0.37
#